data_AF-A0A7J6KK74-F1
#
_entry.id   AF-A0A7J6KK74-F1
#
_cell.length_a   1.000
_cell.length_b   1.000
_cell.length_c   1.000
_cell.angle_alpha   90.00
_cell.angle_beta   90.00
_cell.angle_gamma   90.00
#
_symmetry.space_group_name_H-M   'P 1'
#
loop_
_entity.id
_entity.type
_entity.pdbx_description
1 polymer ?
#
loop_
_entity_poly.entity_id
_entity_poly.type
_entity_poly.pdbx_seq_one_letter_code
_entity_poly.pdbx_strand_id
1 'polypeptide(L)'
;HYFPNLKLTIMDFLPKCLGPLPQNAAGYCDKYMKEHGIKCYYGMKYAPKEEGFWEKIGLTGEPDCTFVCIGTKASNWFMPKECLTGYNPLEEDKKEKDPKKRGPGGGGWIHVNKHLQVYKVNEDGSQSLWGNGHIFAIGDCNMVPELPPIPKISYPSEEQAAHATKNIKILDHLEHKGKSVGGCCGLGGAKDLVTTWWPWGAG
;
A
#
# COMPACT_ATOMS: atom_id res chain seq x y z
N HIS A 1 -20.19 25.70 12.36
CA HIS A 1 -19.54 25.51 11.04
C HIS A 1 -18.46 26.58 10.92
N TYR A 2 -17.18 26.22 10.92
CA TYR A 2 -16.06 27.19 10.97
C TYR A 2 -15.90 28.00 9.67
N PHE A 3 -16.44 27.51 8.54
CA PHE A 3 -16.37 28.16 7.23
C PHE A 3 -17.74 28.16 6.56
N PRO A 4 -18.65 29.09 6.92
CA PRO A 4 -20.05 29.07 6.48
C PRO A 4 -20.24 29.23 4.97
N ASN A 5 -19.25 29.81 4.28
CA ASN A 5 -19.28 30.01 2.83
C ASN A 5 -18.64 28.87 2.04
N LEU A 6 -17.99 27.91 2.72
CA LEU A 6 -17.34 26.78 2.06
C LEU A 6 -18.39 25.77 1.64
N LYS A 7 -18.45 25.47 0.33
CA LYS A 7 -19.29 24.42 -0.23
C LYS A 7 -18.42 23.21 -0.51
N LEU A 8 -18.75 22.08 0.10
CA LEU A 8 -18.00 20.84 -0.06
C LEU A 8 -18.81 19.83 -0.87
N THR A 9 -18.16 19.28 -1.89
CA THR A 9 -18.63 18.11 -2.64
C THR A 9 -17.57 17.02 -2.51
N ILE A 10 -17.99 15.85 -2.05
CA ILE A 10 -17.16 14.65 -1.97
C ILE A 10 -17.68 13.66 -3.00
N MET A 11 -16.76 12.99 -3.69
CA MET A 11 -17.12 11.92 -4.61
C MET A 11 -16.18 10.72 -4.50
N ASP A 12 -16.73 9.54 -4.78
CA ASP A 12 -16.00 8.28 -4.80
C ASP A 12 -16.56 7.35 -5.89
N PHE A 13 -15.71 6.54 -6.49
CA PHE A 13 -16.12 5.50 -7.44
C PHE A 13 -16.75 4.30 -6.73
N LEU A 14 -16.45 4.11 -5.44
CA LEU A 14 -17.04 3.07 -4.61
C LEU A 14 -18.50 3.40 -4.29
N PRO A 15 -19.35 2.39 -4.02
CA PRO A 15 -20.78 2.59 -3.80
C PRO A 15 -21.12 3.27 -2.45
N LYS A 16 -20.14 3.42 -1.55
CA LYS A 16 -20.29 4.06 -0.24
C LYS A 16 -18.98 4.67 0.23
N CYS A 17 -19.04 5.66 1.11
CA CYS A 17 -17.85 6.15 1.81
C CYS A 17 -17.25 5.07 2.74
N LEU A 18 -15.96 5.19 3.00
CA LEU A 18 -15.23 4.42 4.03
C LEU A 18 -15.47 2.90 3.92
N GLY A 19 -15.38 2.37 2.70
CA GLY A 19 -15.68 0.98 2.35
C GLY A 19 -15.17 -0.09 3.33
N PRO A 20 -13.92 -0.01 3.83
CA PRO A 20 -13.36 -0.95 4.79
C PRO A 20 -13.97 -0.92 6.20
N LEU A 21 -14.67 0.16 6.58
CA LEU A 21 -15.28 0.28 7.91
C LEU A 21 -16.57 -0.54 8.00
N PRO A 22 -16.96 -0.95 9.23
CA PRO A 22 -18.27 -1.54 9.49
C PRO A 22 -19.41 -0.65 8.96
N GLN A 23 -20.48 -1.28 8.48
CA GLN A 23 -21.59 -0.58 7.82
C GLN A 23 -22.19 0.55 8.67
N ASN A 24 -22.34 0.33 9.98
CA ASN A 24 -22.90 1.33 10.89
C ASN A 24 -21.99 2.56 11.04
N ALA A 25 -20.66 2.36 11.06
CA ALA A 25 -19.70 3.45 11.15
C ALA A 25 -19.69 4.29 9.86
N ALA A 26 -19.61 3.63 8.70
CA ALA A 26 -19.70 4.32 7.42
C ALA A 26 -21.04 5.07 7.25
N GLY A 27 -22.15 4.45 7.66
CA GLY A 27 -23.48 5.07 7.64
C GLY A 27 -23.61 6.29 8.56
N TYR A 28 -22.99 6.24 9.75
CA TYR A 28 -22.91 7.39 10.64
C TYR A 28 -22.15 8.55 9.99
N CYS A 29 -20.97 8.30 9.42
CA CYS A 29 -20.19 9.33 8.74
C CYS A 29 -20.94 9.94 7.54
N ASP A 30 -21.57 9.10 6.72
CA ASP A 30 -22.37 9.56 5.58
C ASP A 30 -23.54 10.45 6.02
N LYS A 31 -24.27 10.04 7.06
CA LYS A 31 -25.36 10.84 7.64
C LYS A 31 -24.85 12.18 8.16
N TYR A 32 -23.75 12.17 8.92
CA TYR A 32 -23.14 13.39 9.45
C TYR A 32 -22.76 14.38 8.34
N MET A 33 -22.10 13.90 7.27
CA MET A 33 -21.73 14.75 6.13
C MET A 33 -22.95 15.41 5.49
N LYS A 34 -24.04 14.66 5.28
CA LYS A 34 -25.29 15.16 4.71
C LYS A 34 -25.98 16.18 5.61
N GLU A 35 -26.05 15.94 6.92
CA GLU A 35 -26.62 16.87 7.90
C GLU A 35 -25.87 18.21 7.96
N HIS A 36 -24.59 18.21 7.55
CA HIS A 36 -23.74 19.41 7.51
C HIS A 36 -23.64 20.03 6.11
N GLY A 37 -24.51 19.65 5.18
CA GLY A 37 -24.62 20.23 3.84
C GLY A 37 -23.53 19.81 2.87
N ILE A 38 -22.76 18.76 3.16
CA ILE A 38 -21.75 18.22 2.26
C ILE A 38 -22.45 17.34 1.21
N LYS A 39 -22.30 17.69 -0.08
CA LYS A 39 -22.85 16.87 -1.17
C LYS A 39 -21.96 15.65 -1.39
N CYS A 40 -22.53 14.46 -1.36
CA CYS A 40 -21.79 13.20 -1.52
C CYS A 40 -22.28 12.44 -2.75
N TYR A 41 -21.36 12.06 -3.66
CA TYR A 41 -21.66 11.31 -4.89
C TYR A 41 -20.84 10.02 -4.93
N TYR A 42 -21.50 8.87 -4.80
CA TYR A 42 -20.86 7.55 -4.81
C TYR A 42 -21.14 6.79 -6.11
N GLY A 43 -20.31 5.81 -6.45
CA GLY A 43 -20.41 5.08 -7.70
C GLY A 43 -19.98 5.89 -8.94
N MET A 44 -19.30 7.02 -8.73
CA MET A 44 -18.92 7.96 -9.80
C MET A 44 -17.41 8.08 -9.89
N LYS A 45 -16.86 7.78 -11.06
CA LYS A 45 -15.43 7.94 -11.33
C LYS A 45 -15.09 9.42 -11.51
N TYR A 46 -14.01 9.87 -10.91
CA TYR A 46 -13.47 11.21 -11.15
C TYR A 46 -12.97 11.35 -12.60
N ALA A 47 -13.62 12.22 -13.38
CA ALA A 47 -13.38 12.39 -14.82
C ALA A 47 -13.59 13.86 -15.27
N PRO A 48 -12.82 14.82 -14.74
CA PRO A 48 -13.02 16.27 -14.96
C PRO A 48 -12.89 16.73 -16.42
N LYS A 49 -12.33 15.89 -17.29
CA LYS A 49 -12.19 16.16 -18.73
C LYS A 49 -13.40 15.75 -19.56
N GLU A 50 -14.34 15.00 -18.97
CA GLU A 50 -15.57 14.62 -19.66
C GLU A 50 -16.53 15.80 -19.71
N GLU A 51 -17.16 16.00 -20.87
CA GLU A 51 -18.17 17.04 -21.04
C GLU A 51 -19.34 16.79 -20.07
N GLY A 52 -19.79 17.86 -19.40
CA GLY A 52 -20.87 17.81 -18.43
C GLY A 52 -20.51 17.14 -17.10
N PHE A 53 -19.23 16.86 -16.82
CA PHE A 53 -18.81 16.16 -15.60
C PHE A 53 -19.26 16.88 -14.32
N TRP A 54 -19.05 18.19 -14.25
CA TRP A 54 -19.34 18.99 -13.06
C TRP A 54 -20.85 19.09 -12.80
N GLU A 55 -21.64 19.20 -13.86
CA GLU A 55 -23.10 19.25 -13.82
C GLU A 55 -23.69 17.92 -13.33
N LYS A 56 -23.12 16.77 -13.75
CA LYS A 56 -23.51 15.44 -13.26
C LYS A 56 -23.34 15.30 -11.75
N ILE A 57 -22.39 16.01 -11.15
CA ILE A 57 -22.18 16.06 -9.70
C ILE A 57 -22.74 17.32 -9.05
N GLY A 58 -23.71 17.97 -9.71
CA GLY A 58 -24.50 19.07 -9.16
C GLY A 58 -23.70 20.35 -8.90
N LEU A 59 -22.62 20.56 -9.64
CA LEU A 59 -21.83 21.80 -9.70
C LEU A 59 -22.15 22.57 -10.98
N THR A 60 -22.01 23.90 -10.94
CA THR A 60 -22.29 24.81 -12.08
C THR A 60 -21.02 25.15 -12.87
N GLY A 61 -20.01 24.28 -12.80
CA GLY A 61 -18.67 24.50 -13.33
C GLY A 61 -17.61 23.84 -12.43
N GLU A 62 -16.35 24.05 -12.80
CA GLU A 62 -15.19 23.58 -12.04
C GLU A 62 -15.15 24.25 -10.64
N PRO A 63 -14.86 23.50 -9.57
CA PRO A 63 -14.72 24.07 -8.23
C PRO A 63 -13.44 24.91 -8.11
N ASP A 64 -13.44 25.87 -7.17
CA ASP A 64 -12.27 26.72 -6.90
C ASP A 64 -11.01 25.91 -6.54
N CYS A 65 -11.20 24.78 -5.85
CA CYS A 65 -10.15 23.85 -5.45
C CYS A 65 -10.61 22.40 -5.61
N THR A 66 -9.72 21.54 -6.11
CA THR A 66 -9.93 20.09 -6.14
C THR A 66 -8.84 19.35 -5.38
N PHE A 67 -9.23 18.48 -4.46
CA PHE A 67 -8.32 17.60 -3.72
C PHE A 67 -8.53 16.15 -4.14
N VAL A 68 -7.49 15.55 -4.72
CA VAL A 68 -7.55 14.18 -5.25
C VAL A 68 -6.99 13.21 -4.20
N CYS A 69 -7.90 12.64 -3.39
CA CYS A 69 -7.56 11.71 -2.31
C CYS A 69 -7.91 10.25 -2.66
N ILE A 70 -7.68 9.83 -3.91
CA ILE A 70 -8.11 8.52 -4.44
C ILE A 70 -6.94 7.56 -4.64
N GLY A 71 -6.53 6.93 -3.54
CA GLY A 71 -5.46 5.92 -3.53
C GLY A 71 -4.07 6.48 -3.79
N THR A 72 -3.06 5.63 -3.64
CA THR A 72 -1.64 5.94 -3.87
C THR A 72 -1.08 5.11 -5.01
N LYS A 73 -0.01 5.60 -5.63
CA LYS A 73 0.78 4.86 -6.62
C LYS A 73 2.19 4.65 -6.08
N ALA A 74 2.80 3.54 -6.46
CA ALA A 74 4.20 3.32 -6.16
C ALA A 74 5.09 4.37 -6.85
N SER A 75 6.15 4.81 -6.15
CA SER A 75 7.16 5.73 -6.69
C SER A 75 8.55 5.19 -6.36
N ASN A 76 8.89 4.04 -6.95
CA ASN A 76 10.15 3.34 -6.71
C ASN A 76 11.10 3.40 -7.92
N TRP A 77 11.17 4.56 -8.58
CA TRP A 77 11.95 4.76 -9.82
C TRP A 77 13.46 4.50 -9.64
N PHE A 78 13.96 4.54 -8.40
CA PHE A 78 15.35 4.28 -8.05
C PHE A 78 15.69 2.79 -7.98
N MET A 79 14.69 1.91 -7.96
CA MET A 79 14.89 0.46 -7.89
C MET A 79 15.08 -0.12 -9.30
N PRO A 80 15.91 -1.17 -9.44
CA PRO A 80 15.96 -1.94 -10.67
C PRO A 80 14.58 -2.52 -11.03
N LYS A 81 14.23 -2.52 -12.31
CA LYS A 81 12.90 -2.94 -12.79
C LYS A 81 12.57 -4.38 -12.37
N GLU A 82 13.58 -5.25 -12.30
CA GLU A 82 13.44 -6.64 -11.90
C GLU A 82 13.02 -6.82 -10.43
N CYS A 83 13.15 -5.78 -9.61
CA CYS A 83 12.69 -5.77 -8.21
C CYS A 83 11.27 -5.21 -8.06
N LEU A 84 10.63 -4.76 -9.16
CA LEU A 84 9.35 -4.06 -9.13
C LEU A 84 8.21 -4.89 -9.71
N THR A 85 7.05 -4.81 -9.06
CA THR A 85 5.80 -5.35 -9.59
C THR A 85 5.49 -4.69 -10.92
N GLY A 86 4.97 -5.46 -11.87
CA GLY A 86 4.74 -4.95 -13.22
C GLY A 86 5.83 -5.32 -14.22
N TYR A 87 7.01 -5.77 -13.77
CA TYR A 87 8.01 -6.37 -14.65
C TYR A 87 7.77 -7.88 -14.80
N ASN A 88 7.80 -8.38 -16.03
CA ASN A 88 7.79 -9.82 -16.31
C ASN A 88 8.75 -10.11 -17.49
N PRO A 89 9.90 -10.77 -17.28
CA PRO A 89 10.88 -11.00 -18.33
C PRO A 89 10.45 -12.01 -19.40
N LEU A 90 9.41 -12.80 -19.12
CA LEU A 90 8.88 -13.80 -20.05
C LEU A 90 7.91 -13.19 -21.08
N GLU A 91 7.46 -11.96 -20.86
CA GLU A 91 6.56 -11.24 -21.75
C GLU A 91 7.37 -10.40 -22.76
N GLU A 92 6.90 -10.32 -24.01
CA GLU A 92 7.59 -9.58 -25.08
C GLU A 92 7.78 -8.10 -24.74
N ASP A 93 6.75 -7.46 -24.17
CA ASP A 93 6.79 -6.06 -23.74
C ASP A 93 7.37 -5.88 -22.32
N LYS A 94 7.83 -6.98 -21.72
CA LYS A 94 8.40 -7.08 -20.37
C LYS A 94 7.45 -6.63 -19.25
N LYS A 95 6.13 -6.71 -19.45
CA LYS A 95 5.12 -6.25 -18.48
C LYS A 95 4.29 -7.38 -17.92
N GLU A 96 4.13 -7.40 -16.60
CA GLU A 96 3.21 -8.33 -15.93
C GLU A 96 1.75 -8.07 -16.34
N LYS A 97 1.10 -9.12 -16.83
CA LYS A 97 -0.29 -9.10 -17.30
C LYS A 97 -1.26 -9.51 -16.20
N ASP A 98 -0.83 -10.36 -15.27
CA ASP A 98 -1.63 -10.79 -14.13
C ASP A 98 -1.85 -9.62 -13.16
N PRO A 99 -3.09 -9.11 -13.01
CA PRO A 99 -3.38 -7.99 -12.12
C PRO A 99 -3.02 -8.29 -10.66
N LYS A 100 -3.07 -9.55 -10.23
CA LYS A 100 -2.74 -9.94 -8.85
C LYS A 100 -1.24 -9.82 -8.58
N LYS A 101 -0.40 -10.21 -9.55
CA LYS A 101 1.07 -10.09 -9.46
C LYS A 101 1.55 -8.67 -9.71
N ARG A 102 0.91 -7.95 -10.63
CA ARG A 102 1.20 -6.54 -10.92
C ARG A 102 0.85 -5.65 -9.73
N GLY A 103 -0.23 -5.96 -9.01
CA GLY A 103 -0.70 -5.18 -7.89
C GLY A 103 -1.45 -3.90 -8.30
N PRO A 104 -1.89 -3.09 -7.31
CA PRO A 104 -2.71 -1.91 -7.54
C PRO A 104 -1.95 -0.83 -8.33
N GLY A 105 -2.70 0.10 -8.93
CA GLY A 105 -2.12 1.29 -9.58
C GLY A 105 -1.31 1.02 -10.86
N GLY A 106 -1.33 -0.21 -11.39
CA GLY A 106 -0.53 -0.62 -12.56
C GLY A 106 0.86 -1.16 -12.22
N GLY A 107 1.15 -1.36 -10.93
CA GLY A 107 2.42 -1.89 -10.44
C GLY A 107 3.43 -0.82 -10.02
N GLY A 108 4.70 -1.20 -9.98
CA GLY A 108 5.82 -0.40 -9.51
C GLY A 108 6.17 -0.60 -8.03
N TRP A 109 5.51 -1.52 -7.32
CA TRP A 109 5.78 -1.80 -5.91
C TRP A 109 7.02 -2.70 -5.78
N ILE A 110 7.80 -2.56 -4.72
CA ILE A 110 8.96 -3.45 -4.49
C ILE A 110 8.45 -4.83 -4.10
N HIS A 111 8.89 -5.87 -4.81
CA HIS A 111 8.60 -7.26 -4.45
C HIS A 111 9.38 -7.66 -3.22
N VAL A 112 8.68 -8.06 -2.16
CA VAL A 112 9.30 -8.60 -0.96
C VAL A 112 8.72 -9.95 -0.56
N ASN A 113 9.52 -10.73 0.17
CA ASN A 113 9.05 -11.94 0.83
C ASN A 113 8.36 -11.63 2.16
N LYS A 114 7.82 -12.66 2.81
CA LYS A 114 7.27 -12.55 4.17
C LYS A 114 8.27 -12.09 5.24
N HIS A 115 9.58 -12.03 4.97
CA HIS A 115 10.61 -11.48 5.87
C HIS A 115 11.00 -10.03 5.51
N LEU A 116 10.28 -9.40 4.57
CA LEU A 116 10.50 -8.04 4.03
C LEU A 116 11.78 -7.88 3.20
N GLN A 117 12.44 -8.98 2.84
CA GLN A 117 13.61 -8.97 1.97
C GLN A 117 13.17 -8.80 0.52
N VAL A 118 13.89 -7.97 -0.23
CA VAL A 118 13.61 -7.68 -1.64
C VAL A 118 13.95 -8.88 -2.52
N TYR A 119 13.03 -9.24 -3.42
CA TYR A 119 13.29 -10.19 -4.51
C TYR A 119 13.56 -9.46 -5.82
N LYS A 120 14.34 -10.11 -6.70
CA LYS A 120 14.38 -9.83 -8.13
C LYS A 120 13.81 -11.00 -8.93
N VAL A 121 13.19 -10.68 -10.06
CA VAL A 121 12.79 -11.66 -11.08
C VAL A 121 13.92 -11.81 -12.10
N ASN A 122 14.45 -13.03 -12.22
CA ASN A 122 15.50 -13.39 -13.16
C ASN A 122 14.96 -13.55 -14.58
N GLU A 123 15.83 -13.58 -15.59
CA GLU A 123 15.44 -13.66 -17.00
C GLU A 123 14.60 -14.90 -17.35
N ASP A 124 14.80 -16.01 -16.63
CA ASP A 124 14.03 -17.24 -16.75
C ASP A 124 12.67 -17.20 -16.02
N GLY A 125 12.33 -16.07 -15.40
CA GLY A 125 11.12 -15.88 -14.60
C GLY A 125 11.22 -16.39 -13.16
N SER A 126 12.35 -17.01 -12.76
CA SER A 126 12.58 -17.42 -11.38
C SER A 126 12.79 -16.22 -10.46
N GLN A 127 12.57 -16.39 -9.16
CA GLN A 127 12.79 -15.35 -8.15
C GLN A 127 14.02 -15.66 -7.31
N SER A 128 14.80 -14.63 -7.00
CA SER A 128 15.94 -14.73 -6.10
C SER A 128 16.07 -13.47 -5.23
N LEU A 129 16.72 -13.59 -4.07
CA LEU A 129 16.94 -12.45 -3.18
C LEU A 129 17.87 -11.42 -3.82
N TRP A 130 17.48 -10.15 -3.79
CA TRP A 130 18.33 -9.05 -4.22
C TRP A 130 19.32 -8.66 -3.13
N GLY A 131 20.54 -8.29 -3.53
CA GLY A 131 21.62 -7.95 -2.59
C GLY A 131 21.91 -9.07 -1.57
N ASN A 132 21.87 -10.33 -2.01
CA ASN A 132 22.06 -11.51 -1.15
C ASN A 132 21.14 -11.55 0.08
N GLY A 133 19.92 -10.98 -0.01
CA GLY A 133 18.96 -10.97 1.09
C GLY A 133 19.19 -9.87 2.14
N HIS A 134 20.10 -8.94 1.90
CA HIS A 134 20.44 -7.86 2.83
C HIS A 134 19.67 -6.56 2.57
N ILE A 135 18.86 -6.52 1.51
CA ILE A 135 18.03 -5.36 1.21
C ILE A 135 16.59 -5.65 1.64
N PHE A 136 16.05 -4.74 2.44
CA PHE A 136 14.68 -4.80 2.94
C PHE A 136 13.88 -3.61 2.43
N ALA A 137 12.59 -3.81 2.17
CA ALA A 137 11.66 -2.73 1.83
C ALA A 137 10.47 -2.74 2.79
N ILE A 138 10.14 -1.56 3.33
CA ILE A 138 9.12 -1.36 4.36
C ILE A 138 8.23 -0.17 4.02
N GLY A 139 7.04 -0.15 4.61
CA GLY A 139 6.03 0.88 4.42
C GLY A 139 5.36 0.84 3.05
N ASP A 140 5.05 2.00 2.50
CA ASP A 140 4.16 2.06 1.34
C ASP A 140 4.79 1.56 0.04
N CYS A 141 6.12 1.50 -0.03
CA CYS A 141 6.85 1.18 -1.25
C CYS A 141 6.74 -0.27 -1.71
N ASN A 142 6.37 -1.21 -0.83
CA ASN A 142 6.45 -2.65 -1.10
C ASN A 142 5.09 -3.32 -1.35
N MET A 143 5.12 -4.55 -1.82
CA MET A 143 4.00 -5.49 -1.81
C MET A 143 4.50 -6.86 -1.35
N VAL A 144 3.78 -7.47 -0.40
CA VAL A 144 4.03 -8.83 0.10
C VAL A 144 3.00 -9.77 -0.54
N PRO A 145 3.31 -10.53 -1.62
CA PRO A 145 2.31 -11.29 -2.36
C PRO A 145 1.67 -12.43 -1.56
N GLU A 146 2.39 -12.92 -0.54
CA GLU A 146 1.96 -14.02 0.34
C GLU A 146 0.91 -13.57 1.38
N LEU A 147 0.72 -12.27 1.57
CA LEU A 147 -0.24 -11.70 2.51
C LEU A 147 -1.36 -10.99 1.75
N PRO A 148 -2.57 -10.87 2.33
CA PRO A 148 -3.58 -10.05 1.71
C PRO A 148 -3.11 -8.57 1.71
N PRO A 149 -3.65 -7.69 0.83
CA PRO A 149 -3.13 -6.35 0.60
C PRO A 149 -2.98 -5.49 1.87
N ILE A 150 -1.76 -5.22 2.31
CA ILE A 150 -1.50 -4.40 3.49
C ILE A 150 -1.86 -2.93 3.19
N PRO A 151 -2.72 -2.28 4.01
CA PRO A 151 -3.05 -0.87 3.86
C PRO A 151 -1.80 0.03 3.85
N LYS A 152 -1.85 1.06 3.02
CA LYS A 152 -0.75 2.02 2.82
C LYS A 152 -0.87 3.18 3.82
N ILE A 153 -0.54 2.90 5.08
CA ILE A 153 -0.66 3.81 6.23
C ILE A 153 0.51 3.63 7.21
N SER A 154 0.64 4.53 8.18
CA SER A 154 1.79 4.55 9.11
C SER A 154 1.90 3.30 9.97
N TYR A 155 0.81 2.80 10.54
CA TYR A 155 0.89 1.74 11.55
C TYR A 155 1.46 0.41 11.00
N PRO A 156 1.01 -0.16 9.86
CA PRO A 156 1.68 -1.30 9.25
C PRO A 156 3.13 -1.02 8.87
N SER A 157 3.44 0.23 8.50
CA SER A 157 4.81 0.63 8.16
C SER A 157 5.73 0.58 9.38
N GLU A 158 5.25 1.01 10.55
CA GLU A 158 5.97 0.94 11.83
C GLU A 158 6.23 -0.52 12.24
N GLU A 159 5.21 -1.39 12.13
CA GLU A 159 5.36 -2.83 12.39
C GLU A 159 6.36 -3.49 11.42
N GLN A 160 6.28 -3.17 10.12
CA GLN A 160 7.27 -3.63 9.14
C GLN A 160 8.69 -3.16 9.49
N ALA A 161 8.85 -1.93 9.98
CA ALA A 161 10.15 -1.41 10.42
C ALA A 161 10.71 -2.20 11.61
N ALA A 162 9.86 -2.54 12.58
CA ALA A 162 10.24 -3.35 13.74
C ALA A 162 10.69 -4.75 13.31
N HIS A 163 9.95 -5.41 12.41
CA HIS A 163 10.29 -6.72 11.86
C HIS A 163 11.59 -6.71 11.05
N ALA A 164 11.76 -5.75 10.14
CA ALA A 164 12.97 -5.62 9.33
C ALA A 164 14.20 -5.37 10.22
N THR A 165 14.10 -4.48 11.21
CA THR A 165 15.20 -4.21 12.15
C THR A 165 15.57 -5.46 12.95
N LYS A 166 14.58 -6.25 13.37
CA LYS A 166 14.83 -7.54 14.05
C LYS A 166 15.53 -8.53 13.12
N ASN A 167 15.09 -8.64 11.86
CA ASN A 167 15.69 -9.52 10.86
C ASN A 167 17.13 -9.12 10.53
N ILE A 168 17.43 -7.82 10.42
CA ILE A 168 18.80 -7.33 10.22
C ILE A 168 19.71 -7.78 11.38
N LYS A 169 19.25 -7.64 12.63
CA LYS A 169 20.04 -8.08 13.80
C LYS A 169 20.22 -9.60 13.85
N ILE A 170 19.22 -10.37 13.38
CA ILE A 170 19.32 -11.83 13.29
C ILE A 170 20.35 -12.22 12.22
N LEU A 171 20.31 -11.60 11.03
CA LEU A 171 21.31 -11.83 9.98
C LEU A 171 22.73 -11.53 10.47
N ASP A 172 22.94 -10.37 11.09
CA ASP A 172 24.24 -10.00 11.69
C ASP A 172 24.73 -11.04 12.71
N HIS A 173 23.83 -11.54 13.57
CA HIS A 173 24.18 -12.61 14.50
C HIS A 173 24.56 -13.91 13.80
N LEU A 174 23.78 -14.34 12.80
CA LEU A 174 23.99 -15.63 12.12
C LEU A 174 25.25 -15.62 11.25
N GLU A 175 25.53 -14.51 10.55
CA GLU A 175 26.63 -14.42 9.60
C GLU A 175 27.95 -13.99 10.26
N HIS A 176 27.88 -13.11 11.27
CA HIS A 176 29.06 -12.50 11.87
C HIS A 176 29.24 -12.82 13.35
N LYS A 177 28.39 -13.69 13.92
CA LYS A 177 28.39 -14.03 15.35
C LYS A 177 28.23 -12.79 16.26
N GLY A 178 27.47 -11.79 15.78
CA GLY A 178 27.07 -10.61 16.55
C GLY A 178 26.24 -10.94 17.80
N LYS A 179 25.68 -9.94 18.47
CA LYS A 179 24.84 -10.19 19.67
C LYS A 179 23.56 -10.93 19.30
N SER A 180 23.29 -12.02 20.01
CA SER A 180 22.07 -12.80 19.80
C SER A 180 20.81 -12.00 20.15
N VAL A 181 19.80 -12.05 19.27
CA VAL A 181 18.53 -11.34 19.44
C VAL A 181 17.54 -12.21 20.20
N GLY A 182 16.99 -11.69 21.31
CA GLY A 182 15.94 -12.36 22.08
C GLY A 182 16.40 -13.43 23.07
N GLY A 183 17.69 -13.72 23.15
CA GLY A 183 18.26 -14.61 24.16
C GLY A 183 18.61 -13.87 25.46
N CYS A 184 18.28 -14.47 26.61
CA CYS A 184 18.86 -14.08 27.90
C CYS A 184 20.06 -15.00 28.17
N CYS A 185 21.22 -14.45 28.53
CA CYS A 185 22.41 -15.22 28.92
C CYS A 185 22.87 -16.30 27.92
N GLY A 186 22.73 -16.05 26.60
CA GLY A 186 23.20 -16.97 25.56
C GLY A 186 22.33 -18.21 25.32
N LEU A 187 21.18 -18.32 25.98
CA LEU A 187 20.17 -19.35 25.73
C LEU A 187 18.96 -18.74 24.99
N GLY A 188 18.47 -19.42 23.95
CA GLY A 188 17.21 -19.06 23.30
C GLY A 188 17.26 -17.92 22.26
N GLY A 189 18.43 -17.62 21.70
CA GLY A 189 18.55 -16.68 20.59
C GLY A 189 17.71 -17.04 19.36
N ALA A 190 17.20 -16.05 18.64
CA ALA A 190 16.49 -16.26 17.38
C ALA A 190 17.42 -16.93 16.36
N LYS A 191 16.97 -18.07 15.81
CA LYS A 191 17.70 -18.89 14.83
C LYS A 191 17.29 -18.61 13.39
N ASP A 192 16.10 -18.04 13.21
CA ASP A 192 15.48 -17.80 11.91
C ASP A 192 14.90 -16.38 11.87
N LEU A 193 14.77 -15.84 10.65
CA LEU A 193 14.13 -14.55 10.42
C LEU A 193 12.66 -14.59 10.83
N VAL A 194 12.19 -13.50 11.41
CA VAL A 194 10.78 -13.32 11.73
C VAL A 194 9.98 -12.98 10.49
N THR A 195 8.80 -13.57 10.38
CA THR A 195 7.83 -13.23 9.35
C THR A 195 7.11 -11.94 9.74
N THR A 196 6.98 -11.01 8.80
CA THR A 196 6.05 -9.91 8.92
C THR A 196 4.63 -10.44 8.97
N TRP A 197 3.79 -9.70 9.67
CA TRP A 197 2.36 -9.97 9.75
C TRP A 197 1.64 -8.63 9.83
N TRP A 198 0.36 -8.67 9.50
CA TRP A 198 -0.54 -7.55 9.71
C TRP A 198 -1.89 -8.13 10.12
N PRO A 199 -2.42 -7.81 11.32
CA PRO A 199 -3.75 -8.25 11.69
C PRO A 199 -4.73 -7.49 10.80
N TRP A 200 -5.53 -8.25 10.04
CA TRP A 200 -6.63 -7.65 9.31
C TRP A 200 -7.69 -7.18 10.31
N GLY A 201 -7.98 -5.89 10.28
CA GLY A 201 -9.07 -5.27 11.04
C GLY A 201 -8.58 -4.36 12.15
N ALA A 202 -9.15 -3.16 12.17
CA ALA A 202 -8.94 -2.06 13.10
C ALA A 202 -7.63 -1.26 12.93
N GLY A 203 -7.66 -0.33 11.97
CA GLY A 203 -7.44 1.05 12.39
C GLY A 203 -8.71 1.55 13.08
#